data_AF-A0A1F4RI29-F1
#
_entry.id   AF-A0A1F4RI29-F1
#
_cell.length_a   1.000
_cell.length_b   1.000
_cell.length_c   1.000
_cell.angle_alpha   90.00
_cell.angle_beta   90.00
_cell.angle_gamma   90.00
#
_symmetry.space_group_name_H-M   'P 1'
#
loop_
_entity.id
_entity.type
_entity.pdbx_description
1 polymer ?
#
loop_
_entity_poly.entity_id
_entity_poly.type
_entity_poly.pdbx_seq_one_letter_code
_entity_poly.pdbx_strand_id
1 'polypeptide(L)'
;MKQMLWIVVLFLLFTTTVYAQLAEGHDKFLGNVYSTAQLPKFADYWNQVTPENAGKWGSAEPVRDVMNWTTLDAAYNFAKNNGFPFRFHVLVWGNQQPAWIENLPADEQLDEIEEWFNAVADRYPEADYVEVVNEPLHDPPNQPGNGGGNYYEALGGRGDTGWDWVLNAFRLARDYFADAKLVLNDYSIVNSSYDTGRYIGIIELLQAEDLIDAIGVQGHAFSTRGSAATMKSNLDRLAATGLPIQVTELDIDGPTDETQVRDYQRIFPTFWEHPAVIGVTLWGWRPGMWRSAEGAYLVQSNGDEKPAMVWLREYLAGQLASVENSKELPQDYTVLINYPNPFNPQTTIEYSLEKPGFVSVEIFDMIGKKIKTLVSENQSAAVYRVVWDGTNDSSVKVASGVYCSRLQLNLDSENIVKTNKMLLLK
;
A
#
# COMPACT_ATOMS: atom_id res chain seq x y z
N MET A 1 -10.04 -73.23 -17.84
CA MET A 1 -8.95 -72.25 -17.62
C MET A 1 -9.56 -70.86 -17.54
N LYS A 2 -9.57 -70.24 -16.36
CA LYS A 2 -10.11 -68.88 -16.14
C LYS A 2 -9.07 -67.86 -16.59
N GLN A 3 -9.43 -66.93 -17.48
CA GLN A 3 -8.63 -65.74 -17.77
C GLN A 3 -8.94 -64.67 -16.71
N MET A 4 -7.92 -64.31 -15.93
CA MET A 4 -7.94 -63.16 -15.01
C MET A 4 -7.74 -61.88 -15.83
N LEU A 5 -8.72 -60.99 -15.80
CA LEU A 5 -8.59 -59.62 -16.27
C LEU A 5 -7.97 -58.79 -15.14
N TRP A 6 -6.74 -58.30 -15.33
CA TRP A 6 -6.12 -57.35 -14.41
C TRP A 6 -6.56 -55.94 -14.80
N ILE A 7 -7.37 -55.30 -13.96
CA ILE A 7 -7.64 -53.87 -14.06
C ILE A 7 -6.46 -53.16 -13.41
N VAL A 8 -5.65 -52.47 -14.21
CA VAL A 8 -4.64 -51.53 -13.72
C VAL A 8 -5.36 -50.21 -13.44
N VAL A 9 -5.60 -49.91 -12.18
CA VAL A 9 -6.03 -48.58 -11.74
C VAL A 9 -4.80 -47.69 -11.69
N LEU A 10 -4.66 -46.80 -12.66
CA LEU A 10 -3.67 -45.73 -12.60
C LEU A 10 -4.12 -44.72 -11.52
N PHE A 11 -3.44 -44.72 -10.38
CA PHE A 11 -3.53 -43.59 -9.45
C PHE A 11 -2.73 -42.42 -10.05
N LEU A 12 -3.45 -41.43 -10.56
CA LEU A 12 -2.89 -40.10 -10.78
C LEU A 12 -2.58 -39.49 -9.40
N LEU A 13 -1.33 -39.63 -8.97
CA LEU A 13 -0.76 -38.87 -7.87
C LEU A 13 -0.67 -37.41 -8.31
N PHE A 14 -1.70 -36.62 -7.99
CA PHE A 14 -1.57 -35.17 -7.95
C PHE A 14 -0.69 -34.86 -6.74
N THR A 15 0.57 -34.49 -6.98
CA THR A 15 1.40 -33.83 -5.97
C THR A 15 0.81 -32.45 -5.73
N THR A 16 -0.06 -32.31 -4.75
CA THR A 16 -0.39 -31.00 -4.20
C THR A 16 0.82 -30.54 -3.42
N THR A 17 1.61 -29.63 -4.00
CA THR A 17 2.62 -28.89 -3.24
C THR A 17 1.87 -28.08 -2.19
N VAL A 18 1.89 -28.52 -0.93
CA VAL A 18 1.42 -27.72 0.20
C VAL A 18 2.52 -26.70 0.44
N TYR A 19 2.31 -25.47 -0.02
CA TYR A 19 3.19 -24.37 0.36
C TYR A 19 2.84 -23.98 1.80
N ALA A 20 3.86 -23.81 2.63
CA ALA A 20 3.68 -23.06 3.87
C ALA A 20 3.32 -21.60 3.55
N GLN A 21 2.78 -20.89 4.54
CA GLN A 21 2.45 -19.47 4.41
C GLN A 21 3.68 -18.67 3.99
N LEU A 22 3.48 -17.54 3.31
CA LEU A 22 4.59 -16.76 2.73
C LEU A 22 5.57 -16.26 3.80
N ALA A 23 5.06 -15.88 4.97
CA ALA A 23 5.85 -15.41 6.11
C ALA A 23 6.13 -16.51 7.16
N GLU A 24 5.95 -17.79 6.81
CA GLU A 24 6.31 -18.90 7.71
C GLU A 24 7.78 -18.80 8.13
N GLY A 25 8.06 -18.88 9.42
CA GLY A 25 9.41 -18.79 9.97
C GLY A 25 9.97 -17.37 10.13
N HIS A 26 9.21 -16.33 9.79
CA HIS A 26 9.56 -14.94 10.09
C HIS A 26 8.99 -14.51 11.45
N ASP A 27 9.62 -13.52 12.08
CA ASP A 27 9.17 -12.88 13.33
C ASP A 27 8.08 -11.82 13.13
N LYS A 28 7.71 -11.58 11.86
CA LYS A 28 6.72 -10.60 11.41
C LYS A 28 5.61 -11.30 10.64
N PHE A 29 4.38 -10.79 10.76
CA PHE A 29 3.28 -11.29 9.94
C PHE A 29 3.29 -10.68 8.53
N LEU A 30 2.81 -11.47 7.55
CA LEU A 30 2.36 -10.98 6.25
C LEU A 30 0.87 -11.32 6.10
N GLY A 31 0.05 -10.31 6.34
CA GLY A 31 -1.39 -10.39 6.35
C GLY A 31 -2.05 -9.93 5.05
N ASN A 32 -3.36 -10.04 5.04
CA ASN A 32 -4.18 -9.54 3.94
C ASN A 32 -5.58 -9.16 4.43
N VAL A 33 -6.32 -8.40 3.63
CA VAL A 33 -7.71 -8.10 3.92
C VAL A 33 -8.63 -9.29 3.67
N TYR A 34 -9.64 -9.41 4.52
CA TYR A 34 -10.68 -10.42 4.44
C TYR A 34 -11.93 -9.84 3.80
N SER A 35 -12.32 -10.43 2.68
CA SER A 35 -13.63 -10.30 2.06
C SER A 35 -13.89 -11.52 1.18
N THR A 36 -15.13 -11.66 0.69
CA THR A 36 -15.53 -12.79 -0.16
C THR A 36 -14.60 -12.96 -1.38
N ALA A 37 -14.15 -11.86 -1.99
CA ALA A 37 -13.26 -11.91 -3.15
C ALA A 37 -11.82 -12.35 -2.79
N GLN A 38 -11.36 -12.03 -1.58
CA GLN A 38 -9.98 -12.28 -1.14
C GLN A 38 -9.80 -13.63 -0.42
N LEU A 39 -10.90 -14.24 0.06
CA LEU A 39 -10.90 -15.49 0.84
C LEU A 39 -10.32 -16.73 0.14
N PRO A 40 -10.50 -16.95 -1.17
CA PRO A 40 -10.03 -18.19 -1.81
C PRO A 40 -8.52 -18.40 -1.62
N LYS A 41 -8.15 -19.51 -0.96
CA LYS A 41 -6.77 -19.87 -0.56
C LYS A 41 -6.11 -18.91 0.43
N PHE A 42 -6.85 -18.06 1.15
CA PHE A 42 -6.25 -17.06 2.05
C PHE A 42 -5.19 -17.67 3.01
N ALA A 43 -5.57 -18.74 3.72
CA ALA A 43 -4.71 -19.37 4.73
C ALA A 43 -3.45 -20.06 4.14
N ASP A 44 -3.43 -20.32 2.83
CA ASP A 44 -2.26 -20.91 2.15
C ASP A 44 -1.13 -19.86 1.97
N TYR A 45 -1.42 -18.57 2.13
CA TYR A 45 -0.49 -17.48 1.83
C TYR A 45 -0.24 -16.54 3.00
N TRP A 46 -1.30 -16.17 3.72
CA TRP A 46 -1.30 -15.05 4.65
C TRP A 46 -1.54 -15.52 6.09
N ASN A 47 -0.95 -14.83 7.06
CA ASN A 47 -0.98 -15.21 8.47
C ASN A 47 -1.47 -14.10 9.42
N GLN A 48 -2.16 -13.09 8.90
CA GLN A 48 -2.87 -12.04 9.67
C GLN A 48 -4.10 -11.57 8.88
N VAL A 49 -5.16 -11.16 9.59
CA VAL A 49 -6.48 -10.85 9.03
C VAL A 49 -6.96 -9.45 9.42
N THR A 50 -7.37 -8.66 8.42
CA THR A 50 -8.09 -7.39 8.60
C THR A 50 -9.39 -7.41 7.81
N PRO A 51 -10.57 -7.10 8.38
CA PRO A 51 -11.81 -7.04 7.61
C PRO A 51 -11.80 -5.84 6.64
N GLU A 52 -11.96 -6.07 5.33
CA GLU A 52 -11.80 -5.00 4.30
C GLU A 52 -12.82 -3.85 4.47
N ASN A 53 -14.05 -4.19 4.85
CA ASN A 53 -15.14 -3.21 5.05
C ASN A 53 -16.02 -3.51 6.27
N ALA A 54 -16.11 -4.77 6.70
CA ALA A 54 -17.13 -5.21 7.64
C ALA A 54 -17.02 -4.59 9.04
N GLY A 55 -15.83 -4.13 9.44
CA GLY A 55 -15.62 -3.47 10.74
C GLY A 55 -15.77 -1.96 10.70
N LYS A 56 -16.06 -1.35 9.54
CA LYS A 56 -16.39 0.07 9.43
C LYS A 56 -17.78 0.29 10.01
N TRP A 57 -17.96 1.31 10.84
CA TRP A 57 -19.18 1.48 11.64
C TRP A 57 -20.46 1.51 10.80
N GLY A 58 -20.51 2.22 9.66
CA GLY A 58 -21.70 2.22 8.80
C GLY A 58 -22.02 0.87 8.14
N SER A 59 -21.07 -0.07 8.09
CA SER A 59 -21.32 -1.45 7.65
C SER A 59 -21.84 -2.32 8.80
N ALA A 60 -21.30 -2.11 10.00
CA ALA A 60 -21.68 -2.83 11.21
C ALA A 60 -23.01 -2.35 11.78
N GLU A 61 -23.41 -1.09 11.56
CA GLU A 61 -24.64 -0.50 12.07
C GLU A 61 -25.33 0.40 11.03
N PRO A 62 -25.85 -0.19 9.94
CA PRO A 62 -26.48 0.59 8.86
C PRO A 62 -27.80 1.26 9.29
N VAL A 63 -28.41 0.78 10.39
CA VAL A 63 -29.64 1.30 11.00
C VAL A 63 -29.35 1.43 12.50
N ARG A 64 -29.65 2.60 13.09
CA ARG A 64 -29.43 2.88 14.52
C ARG A 64 -30.00 1.76 15.38
N ASP A 65 -29.21 1.28 16.32
CA ASP A 65 -29.51 0.19 17.26
C ASP A 65 -29.68 -1.21 16.61
N VAL A 66 -29.32 -1.36 15.33
CA VAL A 66 -29.46 -2.63 14.59
C VAL A 66 -28.13 -3.04 13.96
N MET A 67 -27.37 -3.81 14.73
CA MET A 67 -26.07 -4.30 14.30
C MET A 67 -26.16 -5.42 13.26
N ASN A 68 -25.28 -5.36 12.26
CA ASN A 68 -24.99 -6.39 11.27
C ASN A 68 -23.56 -6.92 11.43
N TRP A 69 -23.41 -7.91 12.30
CA TRP A 69 -22.11 -8.52 12.59
C TRP A 69 -21.67 -9.61 11.60
N THR A 70 -22.52 -10.00 10.65
CA THR A 70 -22.37 -11.24 9.87
C THR A 70 -20.97 -11.40 9.26
N THR A 71 -20.52 -10.42 8.49
CA THR A 71 -19.23 -10.49 7.77
C THR A 71 -18.05 -10.25 8.71
N LEU A 72 -18.23 -9.44 9.74
CA LEU A 72 -17.17 -9.12 10.71
C LEU A 72 -16.90 -10.32 11.62
N ASP A 73 -17.94 -11.01 12.08
CA ASP A 73 -17.84 -12.28 12.80
C ASP A 73 -17.14 -13.33 11.94
N ALA A 74 -17.44 -13.39 10.64
CA ALA A 74 -16.78 -14.34 9.74
C ALA A 74 -15.26 -14.07 9.66
N ALA A 75 -14.85 -12.80 9.55
CA ALA A 75 -13.44 -12.41 9.52
C ALA A 75 -12.73 -12.73 10.86
N TYR A 76 -13.35 -12.35 11.98
CA TYR A 76 -12.82 -12.61 13.32
C TYR A 76 -12.68 -14.11 13.60
N ASN A 77 -13.75 -14.89 13.37
CA ASN A 77 -13.72 -16.33 13.58
C ASN A 77 -12.74 -17.02 12.63
N PHE A 78 -12.60 -16.54 11.39
CA PHE A 78 -11.59 -17.06 10.47
C PHE A 78 -10.17 -16.86 11.02
N ALA A 79 -9.85 -15.66 11.54
CA ALA A 79 -8.55 -15.40 12.17
C ALA A 79 -8.32 -16.32 13.37
N LYS A 80 -9.27 -16.37 14.31
CA LYS A 80 -9.19 -17.21 15.52
C LYS A 80 -9.04 -18.70 15.20
N ASN A 81 -9.83 -19.23 14.28
CA ASN A 81 -9.81 -20.65 13.91
C ASN A 81 -8.49 -21.08 13.25
N ASN A 82 -7.76 -20.14 12.63
CA ASN A 82 -6.46 -20.41 12.02
C ASN A 82 -5.28 -19.96 12.91
N GLY A 83 -5.55 -19.39 14.09
CA GLY A 83 -4.51 -18.84 14.97
C GLY A 83 -3.80 -17.62 14.39
N PHE A 84 -4.45 -16.87 13.51
CA PHE A 84 -3.90 -15.64 12.94
C PHE A 84 -4.22 -14.44 13.82
N PRO A 85 -3.32 -13.44 13.93
CA PRO A 85 -3.66 -12.18 14.54
C PRO A 85 -4.83 -11.52 13.81
N PHE A 86 -5.79 -11.02 14.58
CA PHE A 86 -6.91 -10.23 14.08
C PHE A 86 -6.68 -8.75 14.35
N ARG A 87 -6.78 -7.94 13.29
CA ARG A 87 -6.73 -6.49 13.39
C ARG A 87 -8.11 -5.93 13.07
N PHE A 88 -8.78 -5.37 14.07
CA PHE A 88 -10.03 -4.66 13.88
C PHE A 88 -9.80 -3.38 13.08
N HIS A 89 -10.58 -3.19 12.02
CA HIS A 89 -10.60 -1.99 11.18
C HIS A 89 -12.08 -1.63 10.96
N VAL A 90 -12.60 -0.54 11.51
CA VAL A 90 -11.95 0.53 12.31
C VAL A 90 -13.00 1.20 13.21
N LEU A 91 -12.60 1.74 14.37
CA LEU A 91 -13.53 2.40 15.28
C LEU A 91 -13.99 3.79 14.79
N VAL A 92 -13.05 4.69 14.47
CA VAL A 92 -13.31 6.08 14.07
C VAL A 92 -12.64 6.40 12.72
N TRP A 93 -13.40 6.97 11.79
CA TRP A 93 -12.92 7.38 10.47
C TRP A 93 -13.89 8.40 9.82
N GLY A 94 -13.43 9.18 8.84
CA GLY A 94 -14.24 10.14 8.08
C GLY A 94 -14.99 9.57 6.88
N ASN A 95 -15.00 8.25 6.70
CA ASN A 95 -15.74 7.60 5.61
C ASN A 95 -16.47 6.34 6.09
N GLN A 96 -17.50 5.95 5.34
CA GLN A 96 -18.33 4.76 5.61
C GLN A 96 -18.88 4.68 7.06
N GLN A 97 -19.19 5.84 7.64
CA GLN A 97 -19.85 5.98 8.92
C GLN A 97 -21.38 5.81 8.77
N PRO A 98 -22.11 5.48 9.85
CA PRO A 98 -23.56 5.36 9.77
C PRO A 98 -24.21 6.69 9.37
N ALA A 99 -25.11 6.69 8.40
CA ALA A 99 -25.72 7.93 7.93
C ALA A 99 -26.68 8.57 8.95
N TRP A 100 -27.18 7.78 9.92
CA TRP A 100 -28.16 8.24 10.90
C TRP A 100 -27.55 9.08 12.03
N ILE A 101 -26.23 8.99 12.29
CA ILE A 101 -25.55 9.73 13.37
C ILE A 101 -25.33 11.21 13.01
N GLU A 102 -25.30 11.53 11.71
CA GLU A 102 -24.84 12.82 11.16
C GLU A 102 -25.60 14.04 11.71
N ASN A 103 -26.89 13.86 12.01
CA ASN A 103 -27.78 14.94 12.43
C ASN A 103 -28.16 14.87 13.92
N LEU A 104 -27.56 13.97 14.68
CA LEU A 104 -27.79 13.89 16.11
C LEU A 104 -27.07 15.05 16.83
N PRO A 105 -27.60 15.51 17.97
CA PRO A 105 -26.87 16.38 18.90
C PRO A 105 -25.53 15.75 19.31
N ALA A 106 -24.51 16.58 19.60
CA ALA A 106 -23.16 16.08 19.88
C ALA A 106 -23.07 15.18 21.13
N ASP A 107 -23.91 15.39 22.13
CA ASP A 107 -24.04 14.51 23.30
C ASP A 107 -24.65 13.15 22.91
N GLU A 108 -25.71 13.13 22.10
CA GLU A 108 -26.25 11.87 21.56
C GLU A 108 -25.24 11.16 20.63
N GLN A 109 -24.48 11.89 19.82
CA GLN A 109 -23.42 11.29 19.00
C GLN A 109 -22.35 10.63 19.87
N LEU A 110 -21.99 11.24 21.01
CA LEU A 110 -21.02 10.68 21.93
C LEU A 110 -21.55 9.40 22.58
N ASP A 111 -22.81 9.39 23.03
CA ASP A 111 -23.45 8.19 23.59
C ASP A 111 -23.40 7.01 22.59
N GLU A 112 -23.66 7.27 21.31
CA GLU A 112 -23.60 6.26 20.24
C GLU A 112 -22.18 5.79 19.93
N ILE A 113 -21.18 6.68 20.02
CA ILE A 113 -19.77 6.31 19.89
C ILE A 113 -19.36 5.38 21.03
N GLU A 114 -19.75 5.69 22.27
CA GLU A 114 -19.47 4.86 23.43
C GLU A 114 -20.15 3.48 23.32
N GLU A 115 -21.41 3.44 22.87
CA GLU A 115 -22.12 2.18 22.60
C GLU A 115 -21.41 1.35 21.53
N TRP A 116 -20.99 1.96 20.42
CA TRP A 116 -20.24 1.30 19.36
C TRP A 116 -18.93 0.69 19.88
N PHE A 117 -18.14 1.46 20.65
CA PHE A 117 -16.88 1.00 21.22
C PHE A 117 -17.11 -0.19 22.16
N ASN A 118 -18.10 -0.09 23.06
CA ASN A 118 -18.44 -1.17 23.97
C ASN A 118 -18.92 -2.43 23.21
N ALA A 119 -19.78 -2.27 22.21
CA ALA A 119 -20.30 -3.39 21.43
C ALA A 119 -19.21 -4.15 20.67
N VAL A 120 -18.21 -3.43 20.12
CA VAL A 120 -17.04 -4.04 19.49
C VAL A 120 -16.16 -4.75 20.52
N ALA A 121 -15.87 -4.10 21.65
CA ALA A 121 -15.03 -4.67 22.71
C ALA A 121 -15.63 -5.97 23.28
N ASP A 122 -16.92 -5.95 23.61
CA ASP A 122 -17.65 -7.10 24.14
C ASP A 122 -17.68 -8.28 23.15
N ARG A 123 -17.78 -7.97 21.85
CA ARG A 123 -17.94 -9.00 20.80
C ARG A 123 -16.62 -9.57 20.31
N TYR A 124 -15.56 -8.78 20.31
CA TYR A 124 -14.23 -9.15 19.78
C TYR A 124 -13.12 -8.98 20.83
N PRO A 125 -13.24 -9.63 22.02
CA PRO A 125 -12.35 -9.38 23.16
C PRO A 125 -10.92 -9.88 22.94
N GLU A 126 -10.68 -10.75 21.94
CA GLU A 126 -9.35 -11.28 21.63
C GLU A 126 -8.79 -10.67 20.33
N ALA A 127 -9.22 -9.46 19.95
CA ALA A 127 -8.58 -8.72 18.88
C ALA A 127 -7.14 -8.34 19.27
N ASP A 128 -6.15 -8.77 18.50
CA ASP A 128 -4.74 -8.47 18.77
C ASP A 128 -4.42 -6.99 18.60
N TYR A 129 -5.07 -6.36 17.62
CA TYR A 129 -4.91 -4.95 17.28
C TYR A 129 -6.27 -4.31 17.02
N VAL A 130 -6.45 -3.09 17.52
CA VAL A 130 -7.63 -2.27 17.25
C VAL A 130 -7.18 -0.97 16.60
N GLU A 131 -7.55 -0.77 15.34
CA GLU A 131 -7.42 0.53 14.70
C GLU A 131 -8.46 1.48 15.29
N VAL A 132 -7.99 2.42 16.11
CA VAL A 132 -8.87 3.34 16.83
C VAL A 132 -9.28 4.48 15.91
N VAL A 133 -8.31 5.16 15.31
CA VAL A 133 -8.55 6.27 14.38
C VAL A 133 -7.81 6.01 13.08
N ASN A 134 -8.54 6.05 11.97
CA ASN A 134 -7.98 6.09 10.62
C ASN A 134 -7.95 7.52 10.07
N GLU A 135 -6.90 7.81 9.30
CA GLU A 135 -6.75 9.00 8.46
C GLU A 135 -6.91 10.35 9.19
N PRO A 136 -6.37 10.56 10.40
CA PRO A 136 -6.54 11.83 11.12
C PRO A 136 -6.00 13.04 10.35
N LEU A 137 -4.95 12.88 9.53
CA LEU A 137 -4.40 13.99 8.74
C LEU A 137 -5.20 14.30 7.47
N HIS A 138 -6.01 13.34 6.99
CA HIS A 138 -6.55 13.35 5.65
C HIS A 138 -8.08 13.29 5.59
N ASP A 139 -8.72 12.51 6.47
CA ASP A 139 -10.15 12.23 6.44
C ASP A 139 -10.75 12.13 7.86
N PRO A 140 -10.75 13.24 8.64
CA PRO A 140 -11.43 13.28 9.93
C PRO A 140 -12.96 13.22 9.77
N PRO A 141 -13.71 12.76 10.79
CA PRO A 141 -15.18 12.59 10.74
C PRO A 141 -15.96 13.91 10.89
N ASN A 142 -15.56 14.94 10.15
CA ASN A 142 -16.09 16.30 10.23
C ASN A 142 -16.93 16.70 9.01
N GLN A 143 -17.14 15.80 8.06
CA GLN A 143 -17.93 16.07 6.86
C GLN A 143 -19.35 15.50 6.99
N PRO A 144 -20.39 16.29 6.70
CA PRO A 144 -21.73 15.76 6.48
C PRO A 144 -21.84 15.06 5.11
N GLY A 145 -22.77 14.11 5.00
CA GLY A 145 -23.08 13.36 3.79
C GLY A 145 -22.07 12.26 3.46
N ASN A 146 -22.45 11.39 2.52
CA ASN A 146 -21.60 10.32 1.95
C ASN A 146 -20.93 9.39 2.97
N GLY A 147 -21.49 9.23 4.18
CA GLY A 147 -20.90 8.44 5.25
C GLY A 147 -19.75 9.14 5.97
N GLY A 148 -19.73 10.48 6.00
CA GLY A 148 -18.71 11.27 6.70
C GLY A 148 -18.86 11.37 8.22
N GLY A 149 -19.97 10.89 8.76
CA GLY A 149 -20.24 10.79 10.21
C GLY A 149 -20.63 12.12 10.86
N ASN A 150 -19.92 13.22 10.57
CA ASN A 150 -20.15 14.55 11.16
C ASN A 150 -20.22 14.54 12.70
N TYR A 151 -19.40 13.73 13.36
CA TYR A 151 -19.34 13.58 14.82
C TYR A 151 -18.02 14.07 15.42
N TYR A 152 -17.18 14.73 14.63
CA TYR A 152 -15.89 15.30 15.06
C TYR A 152 -15.99 16.10 16.37
N GLU A 153 -17.03 16.94 16.51
CA GLU A 153 -17.24 17.77 17.70
C GLU A 153 -17.73 16.96 18.93
N ALA A 154 -18.40 15.82 18.73
CA ALA A 154 -18.80 14.92 19.81
C ALA A 154 -17.58 14.37 20.56
N LEU A 155 -16.48 14.14 19.84
CA LEU A 155 -15.20 13.76 20.40
C LEU A 155 -14.37 14.96 20.91
N GLY A 156 -14.94 16.16 21.02
CA GLY A 156 -14.22 17.36 21.48
C GLY A 156 -13.50 18.14 20.36
N GLY A 157 -13.65 17.71 19.11
CA GLY A 157 -13.20 18.42 17.93
C GLY A 157 -11.70 18.75 17.96
N ARG A 158 -11.38 19.97 17.55
CA ARG A 158 -9.98 20.43 17.51
C ARG A 158 -9.39 20.54 18.91
N GLY A 159 -10.19 21.00 19.86
CA GLY A 159 -9.80 21.29 21.24
C GLY A 159 -8.51 22.11 21.36
N ASP A 160 -7.84 21.97 22.50
CA ASP A 160 -6.67 22.77 22.86
C ASP A 160 -5.39 22.27 22.18
N THR A 161 -5.26 20.95 21.98
CA THR A 161 -4.06 20.35 21.37
C THR A 161 -4.06 20.43 19.84
N GLY A 162 -5.23 20.70 19.25
CA GLY A 162 -5.45 20.56 17.81
C GLY A 162 -5.95 19.18 17.38
N TRP A 163 -5.89 18.19 18.29
CA TRP A 163 -6.15 16.77 18.04
C TRP A 163 -7.00 16.11 19.13
N ASP A 164 -7.76 16.89 19.90
CA ASP A 164 -8.52 16.39 21.06
C ASP A 164 -9.52 15.30 20.69
N TRP A 165 -10.11 15.34 19.48
CA TRP A 165 -10.94 14.27 18.95
C TRP A 165 -10.22 12.92 18.82
N VAL A 166 -8.93 12.93 18.46
CA VAL A 166 -8.10 11.71 18.43
C VAL A 166 -7.81 11.26 19.85
N LEU A 167 -7.42 12.18 20.74
CA LEU A 167 -7.12 11.87 22.13
C LEU A 167 -8.33 11.24 22.83
N ASN A 168 -9.51 11.85 22.69
CA ASN A 168 -10.74 11.35 23.30
C ASN A 168 -11.16 9.98 22.72
N ALA A 169 -11.03 9.76 21.40
CA ALA A 169 -11.26 8.43 20.82
C ALA A 169 -10.32 7.38 21.40
N PHE A 170 -9.03 7.69 21.59
CA PHE A 170 -8.09 6.76 22.20
C PHE A 170 -8.29 6.57 23.71
N ARG A 171 -8.74 7.60 24.45
CA ARG A 171 -9.13 7.45 25.87
C ARG A 171 -10.29 6.48 26.00
N LEU A 172 -11.35 6.64 25.20
CA LEU A 172 -12.46 5.69 25.14
C LEU A 172 -11.97 4.28 24.78
N ALA A 173 -11.13 4.14 23.74
CA ALA A 173 -10.60 2.84 23.36
C ALA A 173 -9.78 2.19 24.48
N ARG A 174 -9.00 2.97 25.25
CA ARG A 174 -8.23 2.42 26.37
C ARG A 174 -9.12 1.94 27.53
N ASP A 175 -10.27 2.58 27.73
CA ASP A 175 -11.25 2.17 28.74
C ASP A 175 -11.97 0.85 28.37
N TYR A 176 -12.29 0.65 27.08
CA TYR A 176 -13.02 -0.55 26.62
C TYR A 176 -12.13 -1.72 26.19
N PHE A 177 -10.94 -1.46 25.65
CA PHE A 177 -10.06 -2.48 25.04
C PHE A 177 -8.78 -2.67 25.85
N ALA A 178 -8.89 -3.19 27.07
CA ALA A 178 -7.76 -3.33 28.00
C ALA A 178 -6.64 -4.27 27.48
N ASP A 179 -6.99 -5.30 26.71
CA ASP A 179 -6.04 -6.33 26.26
C ASP A 179 -5.52 -6.13 24.82
N ALA A 180 -6.21 -5.31 24.01
CA ALA A 180 -5.84 -5.09 22.61
C ALA A 180 -4.80 -3.98 22.46
N LYS A 181 -3.94 -4.10 21.44
CA LYS A 181 -3.01 -3.02 21.09
C LYS A 181 -3.72 -1.96 20.24
N LEU A 182 -3.69 -0.72 20.69
CA LEU A 182 -4.34 0.41 20.02
C LEU A 182 -3.44 1.01 18.94
N VAL A 183 -4.00 1.16 17.74
CA VAL A 183 -3.28 1.55 16.53
C VAL A 183 -3.87 2.84 15.94
N LEU A 184 -3.00 3.82 15.65
CA LEU A 184 -3.31 4.97 14.79
C LEU A 184 -2.95 4.60 13.35
N ASN A 185 -3.77 4.93 12.35
CA ASN A 185 -3.49 4.57 10.96
C ASN A 185 -3.67 5.76 10.01
N ASP A 186 -2.86 5.87 8.95
CA ASP A 186 -3.00 6.92 7.94
C ASP A 186 -2.22 6.60 6.63
N TYR A 187 -2.59 7.26 5.52
CA TYR A 187 -1.87 7.21 4.24
C TYR A 187 -0.97 8.42 4.02
N SER A 188 -0.17 8.38 2.96
CA SER A 188 0.76 9.47 2.56
C SER A 188 1.68 9.97 3.68
N ILE A 189 1.98 9.12 4.67
CA ILE A 189 2.90 9.46 5.75
C ILE A 189 4.34 9.33 5.26
N VAL A 190 4.73 8.12 4.82
CA VAL A 190 6.13 7.79 4.54
C VAL A 190 6.72 8.45 3.28
N ASN A 191 5.89 8.94 2.36
CA ASN A 191 6.32 9.70 1.18
C ASN A 191 6.48 11.21 1.44
N SER A 192 6.01 11.73 2.57
CA SER A 192 6.00 13.15 2.89
C SER A 192 6.70 13.42 4.23
N SER A 193 7.86 14.08 4.19
CA SER A 193 8.57 14.45 5.44
C SER A 193 7.74 15.40 6.31
N TYR A 194 6.88 16.22 5.69
CA TYR A 194 5.98 17.14 6.37
C TYR A 194 4.87 16.38 7.11
N ASP A 195 4.17 15.48 6.41
CA ASP A 195 3.06 14.72 7.02
C ASP A 195 3.59 13.69 8.04
N THR A 196 4.75 13.08 7.80
CA THR A 196 5.47 12.31 8.84
C THR A 196 5.68 13.13 10.11
N GLY A 197 6.10 14.40 9.99
CA GLY A 197 6.30 15.26 11.16
C GLY A 197 4.99 15.60 11.90
N ARG A 198 3.91 15.85 11.16
CA ARG A 198 2.58 16.09 11.74
C ARG A 198 2.05 14.85 12.45
N TYR A 199 2.24 13.67 11.83
CA TYR A 199 1.80 12.40 12.37
C TYR A 199 2.54 12.04 13.66
N ILE A 200 3.87 12.25 13.71
CA ILE A 200 4.66 12.13 14.95
C ILE A 200 4.12 13.06 16.04
N GLY A 201 3.73 14.29 15.71
CA GLY A 201 3.11 15.19 16.68
C GLY A 201 1.82 14.65 17.31
N ILE A 202 0.98 13.94 16.55
CA ILE A 202 -0.21 13.26 17.10
C ILE A 202 0.21 12.09 18.00
N ILE A 203 1.18 11.30 17.55
CA ILE A 203 1.71 10.15 18.30
C ILE A 203 2.30 10.59 19.64
N GLU A 204 3.06 11.68 19.68
CA GLU A 204 3.64 12.22 20.91
C GLU A 204 2.56 12.68 21.90
N LEU A 205 1.46 13.28 21.42
CA LEU A 205 0.31 13.62 22.27
C LEU A 205 -0.34 12.37 22.87
N LEU A 206 -0.52 11.31 22.07
CA LEU A 206 -1.06 10.04 22.56
C LEU A 206 -0.11 9.34 23.54
N GLN A 207 1.20 9.34 23.27
CA GLN A 207 2.21 8.76 24.16
C GLN A 207 2.30 9.48 25.50
N ALA A 208 2.06 10.80 25.54
CA ALA A 208 2.04 11.57 26.78
C ALA A 208 0.98 11.09 27.79
N GLU A 209 -0.03 10.36 27.32
CA GLU A 209 -1.12 9.79 28.12
C GLU A 209 -1.16 8.25 28.08
N ASP A 210 -0.11 7.59 27.55
CA ASP A 210 -0.02 6.13 27.41
C ASP A 210 -1.20 5.52 26.61
N LEU A 211 -1.63 6.23 25.57
CA LEU A 211 -2.84 5.89 24.83
C LEU A 211 -2.61 5.00 23.60
N ILE A 212 -1.39 4.93 23.04
CA ILE A 212 -1.11 4.26 21.76
C ILE A 212 -0.05 3.16 21.89
N ASP A 213 -0.27 2.03 21.20
CA ASP A 213 0.64 0.87 21.25
C ASP A 213 1.38 0.61 19.94
N ALA A 214 0.84 1.05 18.80
CA ALA A 214 1.48 0.87 17.50
C ALA A 214 1.11 1.96 16.48
N ILE A 215 1.99 2.14 15.50
CA ILE A 215 1.85 3.11 14.40
C ILE A 215 1.48 2.36 13.12
N GLY A 216 0.36 2.70 12.51
CA GLY A 216 -0.06 2.21 11.20
C GLY A 216 0.31 3.18 10.09
N VAL A 217 0.87 2.66 8.99
CA VAL A 217 1.02 3.39 7.73
C VAL A 217 0.43 2.55 6.60
N GLN A 218 -0.55 3.07 5.86
CA GLN A 218 -1.30 2.31 4.87
C GLN A 218 -0.39 1.71 3.79
N GLY A 219 0.41 2.55 3.13
CA GLY A 219 1.38 2.08 2.13
C GLY A 219 0.78 1.81 0.74
N HIS A 220 -0.43 2.29 0.45
CA HIS A 220 -1.02 2.23 -0.89
C HIS A 220 -0.09 2.73 -1.99
N ALA A 221 -0.33 2.29 -3.23
CA ALA A 221 0.49 2.60 -4.39
C ALA A 221 0.76 4.10 -4.58
N PHE A 222 -0.24 4.97 -4.35
CA PHE A 222 -0.06 6.42 -4.45
C PHE A 222 0.85 7.02 -3.37
N SER A 223 1.03 6.31 -2.25
CA SER A 223 1.95 6.66 -1.16
C SER A 223 3.37 6.09 -1.35
N THR A 224 3.62 5.27 -2.37
CA THR A 224 4.88 4.51 -2.53
C THR A 224 5.54 4.64 -3.90
N ARG A 225 4.97 5.45 -4.80
CA ARG A 225 5.55 5.82 -6.11
C ARG A 225 6.88 6.59 -6.00
N GLY A 226 7.12 7.25 -4.88
CA GLY A 226 8.31 8.07 -4.62
C GLY A 226 9.58 7.27 -4.28
N SER A 227 10.58 7.95 -3.74
CA SER A 227 11.87 7.33 -3.39
C SER A 227 11.75 6.38 -2.19
N ALA A 228 12.30 5.17 -2.34
CA ALA A 228 12.44 4.22 -1.24
C ALA A 228 13.32 4.75 -0.10
N ALA A 229 14.33 5.58 -0.42
CA ALA A 229 15.17 6.23 0.58
C ALA A 229 14.38 7.24 1.43
N THR A 230 13.46 8.00 0.81
CA THR A 230 12.55 8.90 1.55
C THR A 230 11.64 8.10 2.46
N MET A 231 11.06 7.01 1.95
CA MET A 231 10.22 6.11 2.75
C MET A 231 10.97 5.55 3.95
N LYS A 232 12.19 5.04 3.73
CA LYS A 232 13.05 4.53 4.80
C LYS A 232 13.37 5.61 5.83
N SER A 233 13.77 6.81 5.40
CA SER A 233 14.08 7.93 6.31
C SER A 233 12.88 8.31 7.18
N ASN A 234 11.67 8.32 6.61
CA ASN A 234 10.46 8.60 7.39
C ASN A 234 10.05 7.44 8.30
N LEU A 235 10.28 6.18 7.91
CA LEU A 235 10.14 5.02 8.81
C LEU A 235 11.12 5.10 9.98
N ASP A 236 12.39 5.46 9.72
CA ASP A 236 13.40 5.64 10.77
C ASP A 236 12.94 6.72 11.78
N ARG A 237 12.31 7.80 11.30
CA ARG A 237 11.73 8.86 12.16
C ARG A 237 10.54 8.39 12.98
N LEU A 238 9.62 7.62 12.39
CA LEU A 238 8.49 7.04 13.12
C LEU A 238 8.99 6.06 14.19
N ALA A 239 9.97 5.23 13.86
CA ALA A 239 10.57 4.27 14.77
C ALA A 239 11.30 4.93 15.96
N ALA A 240 11.80 6.15 15.79
CA ALA A 240 12.42 6.92 16.86
C ALA A 240 11.44 7.28 18.01
N THR A 241 10.13 7.16 17.80
CA THR A 241 9.12 7.28 18.88
C THR A 241 9.15 6.10 19.85
N GLY A 242 9.81 4.99 19.47
CA GLY A 242 9.88 3.75 20.24
C GLY A 242 8.71 2.79 20.04
N LEU A 243 7.68 3.19 19.27
CA LEU A 243 6.54 2.32 18.98
C LEU A 243 6.81 1.40 17.78
N PRO A 244 6.26 0.16 17.80
CA PRO A 244 6.27 -0.71 16.63
C PRO A 244 5.41 -0.14 15.50
N ILE A 245 5.82 -0.43 14.26
CA ILE A 245 5.16 0.03 13.03
C ILE A 245 4.47 -1.15 12.34
N GLN A 246 3.25 -0.94 11.86
CA GLN A 246 2.53 -1.82 10.95
C GLN A 246 2.37 -1.14 9.59
N VAL A 247 2.68 -1.87 8.51
CA VAL A 247 2.21 -1.47 7.18
C VAL A 247 0.85 -2.10 6.97
N THR A 248 -0.20 -1.31 6.84
CA THR A 248 -1.57 -1.77 7.11
C THR A 248 -2.38 -2.06 5.85
N GLU A 249 -2.04 -1.45 4.71
CA GLU A 249 -2.86 -1.48 3.48
C GLU A 249 -1.98 -1.47 2.21
N LEU A 250 -0.89 -2.23 2.21
CA LEU A 250 0.05 -2.20 1.09
C LEU A 250 -0.60 -2.74 -0.18
N ASP A 251 -0.56 -1.94 -1.23
CA ASP A 251 -0.81 -2.37 -2.60
C ASP A 251 0.14 -1.66 -3.56
N ILE A 252 0.43 -2.32 -4.68
CA ILE A 252 1.34 -1.81 -5.71
C ILE A 252 0.67 -2.05 -7.06
N ASP A 253 0.34 -0.94 -7.73
CA ASP A 253 -0.31 -0.94 -9.05
C ASP A 253 0.49 -1.80 -10.05
N GLY A 254 -0.24 -2.50 -10.91
CA GLY A 254 0.33 -3.41 -11.90
C GLY A 254 -0.20 -3.15 -13.29
N PRO A 255 0.08 -1.97 -13.90
CA PRO A 255 -0.32 -1.70 -15.27
C PRO A 255 0.32 -2.68 -16.27
N THR A 256 1.50 -3.21 -15.93
CA THR A 256 2.08 -4.43 -16.52
C THR A 256 2.71 -5.27 -15.41
N ASP A 257 2.90 -6.56 -15.67
CA ASP A 257 3.55 -7.47 -14.73
C ASP A 257 5.00 -7.04 -14.43
N GLU A 258 5.73 -6.55 -15.44
CA GLU A 258 7.11 -6.07 -15.27
C GLU A 258 7.18 -4.82 -14.39
N THR A 259 6.19 -3.93 -14.51
CA THR A 259 6.11 -2.74 -13.68
C THR A 259 5.83 -3.13 -12.23
N GLN A 260 4.87 -4.03 -12.02
CA GLN A 260 4.48 -4.46 -10.68
C GLN A 260 5.62 -5.15 -9.95
N VAL A 261 6.29 -6.12 -10.57
CA VAL A 261 7.40 -6.85 -9.92
C VAL A 261 8.59 -5.93 -9.61
N ARG A 262 8.92 -5.00 -10.50
CA ARG A 262 9.96 -4.00 -10.27
C ARG A 262 9.63 -3.11 -9.06
N ASP A 263 8.38 -2.71 -8.93
CA ASP A 263 7.97 -1.84 -7.83
C ASP A 263 7.86 -2.62 -6.51
N TYR A 264 7.45 -3.90 -6.53
CA TYR A 264 7.58 -4.80 -5.38
C TYR A 264 9.03 -4.94 -4.91
N GLN A 265 9.97 -5.15 -5.83
CA GLN A 265 11.41 -5.23 -5.54
C GLN A 265 11.98 -3.98 -4.88
N ARG A 266 11.40 -2.81 -5.17
CA ARG A 266 11.82 -1.52 -4.60
C ARG A 266 11.14 -1.23 -3.27
N ILE A 267 9.83 -1.49 -3.18
CA ILE A 267 8.99 -1.03 -2.08
C ILE A 267 8.97 -2.05 -0.94
N PHE A 268 8.71 -3.32 -1.23
CA PHE A 268 8.45 -4.32 -0.19
C PHE A 268 9.64 -4.51 0.77
N PRO A 269 10.91 -4.61 0.32
CA PRO A 269 12.05 -4.74 1.21
C PRO A 269 12.23 -3.52 2.15
N THR A 270 11.92 -2.31 1.66
CA THR A 270 12.01 -1.07 2.46
C THR A 270 11.15 -1.16 3.73
N PHE A 271 9.99 -1.82 3.64
CA PHE A 271 9.13 -2.08 4.79
C PHE A 271 9.54 -3.34 5.54
N TRP A 272 9.67 -4.46 4.84
CA TRP A 272 9.86 -5.78 5.44
C TRP A 272 11.15 -5.87 6.27
N GLU A 273 12.26 -5.30 5.77
CA GLU A 273 13.56 -5.35 6.43
C GLU A 273 13.70 -4.33 7.56
N HIS A 274 12.80 -3.34 7.66
CA HIS A 274 12.89 -2.31 8.68
C HIS A 274 12.65 -2.90 10.08
N PRO A 275 13.56 -2.74 11.05
CA PRO A 275 13.50 -3.46 12.33
C PRO A 275 12.30 -3.09 13.20
N ALA A 276 11.78 -1.86 13.09
CA ALA A 276 10.58 -1.45 13.82
C ALA A 276 9.27 -1.92 13.17
N VAL A 277 9.30 -2.41 11.93
CA VAL A 277 8.09 -2.94 11.27
C VAL A 277 7.83 -4.35 11.78
N ILE A 278 6.68 -4.56 12.43
CA ILE A 278 6.28 -5.85 13.03
C ILE A 278 5.35 -6.68 12.14
N GLY A 279 4.90 -6.12 11.03
CA GLY A 279 4.09 -6.82 10.05
C GLY A 279 3.64 -5.94 8.89
N VAL A 280 3.26 -6.60 7.81
CA VAL A 280 2.75 -5.99 6.58
C VAL A 280 1.42 -6.65 6.24
N THR A 281 0.38 -5.87 6.00
CA THR A 281 -0.93 -6.32 5.53
C THR A 281 -1.15 -5.78 4.14
N LEU A 282 -1.40 -6.67 3.17
CA LEU A 282 -1.73 -6.24 1.81
C LEU A 282 -3.22 -5.90 1.69
N TRP A 283 -3.56 -4.85 0.94
CA TRP A 283 -4.96 -4.41 0.78
C TRP A 283 -5.72 -5.16 -0.32
N GLY A 284 -5.60 -6.48 -0.28
CA GLY A 284 -6.13 -7.40 -1.28
C GLY A 284 -5.03 -7.97 -2.18
N TRP A 285 -5.30 -9.13 -2.77
CA TRP A 285 -4.34 -9.85 -3.62
C TRP A 285 -5.00 -10.52 -4.84
N ARG A 286 -6.33 -10.54 -4.88
CA ARG A 286 -7.15 -11.07 -5.96
C ARG A 286 -8.03 -9.98 -6.58
N PRO A 287 -8.48 -10.16 -7.84
CA PRO A 287 -9.45 -9.27 -8.46
C PRO A 287 -10.70 -9.13 -7.58
N GLY A 288 -11.22 -7.91 -7.49
CA GLY A 288 -12.26 -7.52 -6.53
C GLY A 288 -11.71 -6.71 -5.35
N MET A 289 -10.39 -6.60 -5.19
CA MET A 289 -9.75 -5.63 -4.28
C MET A 289 -9.98 -4.19 -4.76
N TRP A 290 -9.84 -3.22 -3.87
CA TRP A 290 -10.06 -1.80 -4.16
C TRP A 290 -9.35 -1.31 -5.44
N ARG A 291 -8.04 -1.60 -5.57
CA ARG A 291 -7.21 -1.19 -6.72
C ARG A 291 -7.17 -2.21 -7.87
N SER A 292 -8.29 -2.91 -8.08
CA SER A 292 -8.39 -3.90 -9.17
C SER A 292 -8.25 -3.27 -10.55
N ALA A 293 -8.75 -2.04 -10.74
CA ALA A 293 -8.67 -1.33 -12.01
C ALA A 293 -7.22 -0.98 -12.40
N GLU A 294 -6.35 -0.78 -11.40
CA GLU A 294 -4.93 -0.52 -11.56
C GLU A 294 -4.08 -1.79 -11.63
N GLY A 295 -4.71 -2.97 -11.61
CA GLY A 295 -4.01 -4.24 -11.73
C GLY A 295 -3.19 -4.61 -10.50
N ALA A 296 -3.52 -4.07 -9.31
CA ALA A 296 -2.72 -4.25 -8.09
C ALA A 296 -2.77 -5.67 -7.50
N TYR A 297 -3.72 -6.50 -7.92
CA TYR A 297 -3.80 -7.90 -7.51
C TYR A 297 -2.53 -8.67 -7.91
N LEU A 298 -2.22 -9.70 -7.13
CA LEU A 298 -1.04 -10.56 -7.25
C LEU A 298 -1.35 -11.90 -7.92
N VAL A 299 -2.64 -12.24 -8.01
CA VAL A 299 -3.12 -13.47 -8.64
C VAL A 299 -4.20 -13.12 -9.65
N GLN A 300 -4.17 -13.77 -10.81
CA GLN A 300 -5.16 -13.62 -11.87
C GLN A 300 -6.49 -14.30 -11.51
N SER A 301 -7.56 -13.95 -12.23
CA SER A 301 -8.91 -14.53 -11.99
C SER A 301 -8.97 -16.05 -12.20
N ASN A 302 -8.09 -16.60 -13.05
CA ASN A 302 -7.93 -18.04 -13.26
C ASN A 302 -7.10 -18.74 -12.17
N GLY A 303 -6.54 -17.99 -11.22
CA GLY A 303 -5.73 -18.50 -10.12
C GLY A 303 -4.22 -18.49 -10.37
N ASP A 304 -3.75 -18.06 -11.54
CA ASP A 304 -2.32 -17.98 -11.86
C ASP A 304 -1.64 -16.84 -11.09
N GLU A 305 -0.49 -17.12 -10.48
CA GLU A 305 0.33 -16.10 -9.81
C GLU A 305 0.99 -15.17 -10.83
N LYS A 306 0.91 -13.86 -10.58
CA LYS A 306 1.66 -12.86 -11.35
C LYS A 306 3.14 -12.88 -10.94
N PRO A 307 4.06 -12.37 -11.79
CA PRO A 307 5.49 -12.33 -11.46
C PRO A 307 5.82 -11.66 -10.12
N ALA A 308 5.06 -10.64 -9.71
CA ALA A 308 5.22 -10.00 -8.40
C ALA A 308 4.96 -10.97 -7.23
N MET A 309 3.99 -11.87 -7.36
CA MET A 309 3.67 -12.87 -6.34
C MET A 309 4.73 -13.95 -6.23
N VAL A 310 5.20 -14.43 -7.40
CA VAL A 310 6.30 -15.40 -7.48
C VAL A 310 7.55 -14.81 -6.83
N TRP A 311 7.90 -13.57 -7.19
CA TRP A 311 9.04 -12.88 -6.58
C TRP A 311 8.89 -12.70 -5.06
N LEU A 312 7.71 -12.27 -4.58
CA LEU A 312 7.45 -12.08 -3.15
C LEU A 312 7.66 -13.38 -2.36
N ARG A 313 7.18 -14.50 -2.92
CA ARG A 313 7.37 -15.84 -2.34
C ARG A 313 8.85 -16.23 -2.28
N GLU A 314 9.59 -16.05 -3.37
CA GLU A 314 11.02 -16.38 -3.43
C GLU A 314 11.86 -15.50 -2.49
N TYR A 315 11.51 -14.22 -2.41
CA TYR A 315 12.13 -13.24 -1.51
C TYR A 315 11.96 -13.66 -0.05
N LEU A 316 10.74 -13.96 0.38
CA LEU A 316 10.47 -14.35 1.77
C LEU A 316 10.98 -15.75 2.13
N ALA A 317 11.07 -16.66 1.16
CA ALA A 317 11.69 -17.97 1.37
C ALA A 317 13.23 -17.89 1.56
N GLY A 318 13.83 -16.69 1.47
CA GLY A 318 15.28 -16.51 1.51
C GLY A 318 16.00 -17.16 0.32
N GLN A 319 15.27 -17.56 -0.73
CA GLN A 319 15.86 -18.23 -1.88
C GLN A 319 16.66 -17.28 -2.77
N LEU A 320 16.38 -15.98 -2.66
CA LEU A 320 17.21 -14.92 -3.24
C LEU A 320 18.52 -14.68 -2.46
N ALA A 321 18.64 -15.17 -1.21
CA ALA A 321 19.84 -15.02 -0.38
C ALA A 321 20.99 -15.97 -0.76
N SER A 322 20.81 -16.81 -1.80
CA SER A 322 21.88 -17.62 -2.38
C SER A 322 22.72 -16.90 -3.44
N VAL A 323 22.46 -15.60 -3.66
CA VAL A 323 23.34 -14.69 -4.41
C VAL A 323 23.92 -13.66 -3.44
N GLU A 324 24.67 -14.13 -2.44
CA GLU A 324 25.36 -13.22 -1.53
C GLU A 324 26.59 -12.55 -2.17
N ASN A 325 26.63 -11.24 -1.98
CA ASN A 325 27.77 -10.33 -1.94
C ASN A 325 28.28 -9.63 -3.22
N SER A 326 28.18 -8.30 -3.14
CA SER A 326 28.81 -7.24 -3.94
C SER A 326 28.15 -6.88 -5.28
N LYS A 327 27.03 -6.17 -5.17
CA LYS A 327 27.00 -4.78 -5.65
C LYS A 327 25.98 -4.04 -4.79
N GLU A 328 26.41 -2.96 -4.17
CA GLU A 328 25.50 -1.94 -3.66
C GLU A 328 24.35 -1.77 -4.66
N LEU A 329 23.11 -1.89 -4.18
CA LEU A 329 21.97 -1.41 -4.94
C LEU A 329 22.30 0.04 -5.31
N PRO A 330 22.36 0.43 -6.60
CA PRO A 330 22.79 1.78 -6.95
C PRO A 330 21.87 2.78 -6.25
N GLN A 331 22.45 3.65 -5.42
CA GLN A 331 21.74 4.73 -4.75
C GLN A 331 21.27 5.84 -5.71
N ASP A 332 21.52 5.71 -7.01
CA ASP A 332 21.32 6.78 -8.00
C ASP A 332 20.20 6.45 -9.00
N TYR A 333 18.99 6.95 -8.72
CA TYR A 333 17.82 6.74 -9.59
C TYR A 333 17.53 7.95 -10.49
N THR A 334 18.31 8.12 -11.56
CA THR A 334 17.84 8.89 -12.72
C THR A 334 16.78 8.08 -13.47
N VAL A 335 15.52 8.50 -13.38
CA VAL A 335 14.39 7.90 -14.12
C VAL A 335 14.36 8.47 -15.54
N LEU A 336 14.12 7.63 -16.54
CA LEU A 336 13.81 8.03 -17.92
C LEU A 336 12.65 7.18 -18.41
N ILE A 337 11.46 7.75 -18.42
CA ILE A 337 10.24 7.08 -18.91
C ILE A 337 9.61 7.90 -20.03
N ASN A 338 8.79 7.26 -20.86
CA ASN A 338 7.96 7.97 -21.83
C ASN A 338 6.52 7.44 -21.80
N TYR A 339 5.54 8.33 -21.79
CA TYR A 339 4.12 7.98 -21.84
C TYR A 339 3.33 8.99 -22.71
N PRO A 340 2.40 8.53 -23.58
CA PRO A 340 2.11 7.12 -23.89
C PRO A 340 3.26 6.42 -24.63
N ASN A 341 3.30 5.08 -24.58
CA ASN A 341 4.19 4.22 -25.37
C ASN A 341 3.52 2.85 -25.56
N PRO A 342 3.03 2.47 -26.76
CA PRO A 342 3.17 3.18 -28.04
C PRO A 342 2.42 4.52 -28.08
N PHE A 343 2.78 5.42 -29.01
CA PHE A 343 2.21 6.76 -29.09
C PHE A 343 1.89 7.22 -30.52
N ASN A 344 0.96 8.18 -30.63
CA ASN A 344 0.59 8.83 -31.89
C ASN A 344 -0.02 10.23 -31.65
N PRO A 345 0.52 11.33 -32.22
CA PRO A 345 1.87 11.47 -32.75
C PRO A 345 2.89 11.81 -31.66
N GLN A 346 2.46 12.05 -30.41
CA GLN A 346 3.31 12.60 -29.35
C GLN A 346 3.42 11.71 -28.10
N THR A 347 4.60 11.73 -27.47
CA THR A 347 4.88 11.11 -26.16
C THR A 347 5.57 12.12 -25.26
N THR A 348 5.27 12.07 -23.96
CA THR A 348 5.95 12.87 -22.94
C THR A 348 7.07 12.03 -22.35
N ILE A 349 8.31 12.52 -22.46
CA ILE A 349 9.48 11.94 -21.82
C ILE A 349 9.66 12.64 -20.48
N GLU A 350 9.62 11.86 -19.40
CA GLU A 350 9.80 12.35 -18.03
C GLU A 350 11.13 11.83 -17.47
N TYR A 351 11.88 12.73 -16.82
CA TYR A 351 13.12 12.40 -16.14
C TYR A 351 13.33 13.24 -14.87
N SER A 352 14.10 12.69 -13.92
CA SER A 352 14.40 13.32 -12.63
C SER A 352 15.87 13.73 -12.52
N LEU A 353 16.11 14.94 -12.02
CA LEU A 353 17.41 15.42 -11.58
C LEU A 353 17.40 15.59 -10.06
N GLU A 354 18.35 14.95 -9.38
CA GLU A 354 18.51 15.12 -7.93
C GLU A 354 19.50 16.24 -7.57
N LYS A 355 20.41 16.57 -8.49
CA LYS A 355 21.38 17.67 -8.36
C LYS A 355 21.37 18.49 -9.66
N PRO A 356 21.70 19.79 -9.58
CA PRO A 356 21.89 20.59 -10.78
C PRO A 356 23.00 20.03 -11.67
N GLY A 357 22.84 20.13 -12.99
CA GLY A 357 23.85 19.69 -13.94
C GLY A 357 23.44 19.87 -15.39
N PHE A 358 24.34 19.51 -16.31
CA PHE A 358 24.06 19.61 -17.73
C PHE A 358 23.24 18.41 -18.20
N VAL A 359 22.14 18.67 -18.89
CA VAL A 359 21.19 17.66 -19.38
C VAL A 359 21.12 17.70 -20.90
N SER A 360 21.20 16.53 -21.52
CA SER A 360 20.84 16.33 -22.92
C SER A 360 19.81 15.23 -23.08
N VAL A 361 18.70 15.54 -23.74
CA VAL A 361 17.67 14.56 -24.15
C VAL A 361 17.61 14.55 -25.67
N GLU A 362 17.95 13.40 -26.26
CA GLU A 362 18.06 13.22 -27.71
C GLU A 362 17.28 11.99 -28.17
N ILE A 363 16.76 12.01 -29.39
CA ILE A 363 16.05 10.89 -30.02
C ILE A 363 16.91 10.29 -31.12
N PHE A 364 16.95 8.95 -31.19
CA PHE A 364 17.71 8.17 -32.16
C PHE A 364 16.81 7.15 -32.87
N ASP A 365 17.15 6.80 -34.10
CA ASP A 365 16.60 5.59 -34.75
C ASP A 365 17.34 4.32 -34.32
N MET A 366 16.87 3.16 -34.80
CA MET A 366 17.44 1.85 -34.46
C MET A 366 18.87 1.61 -34.97
N ILE A 367 19.38 2.46 -35.87
CA ILE A 367 20.74 2.38 -36.40
C ILE A 367 21.65 3.39 -35.65
N GLY A 368 21.11 4.11 -34.65
CA GLY A 368 21.84 5.07 -33.85
C GLY A 368 22.00 6.44 -34.53
N LYS A 369 21.27 6.72 -35.61
CA LYS A 369 21.25 8.05 -36.22
C LYS A 369 20.40 8.98 -35.35
N LYS A 370 20.96 10.14 -35.01
CA LYS A 370 20.22 11.17 -34.27
C LYS A 370 19.08 11.72 -35.13
N ILE A 371 17.90 11.79 -34.53
CA ILE A 371 16.65 12.28 -35.12
C ILE A 371 16.33 13.69 -34.63
N LYS A 372 16.40 13.92 -33.32
CA LYS A 372 16.03 15.21 -32.72
C LYS A 372 16.75 15.45 -31.40
N THR A 373 17.15 16.68 -31.12
CA THR A 373 17.51 17.12 -29.76
C THR A 373 16.31 17.80 -29.12
N LEU A 374 15.89 17.34 -27.94
CA LEU A 374 14.76 17.90 -27.19
C LEU A 374 15.22 18.85 -26.08
N VAL A 375 16.33 18.52 -25.42
CA VAL A 375 16.91 19.30 -24.31
C VAL A 375 18.44 19.27 -24.46
N SER A 376 19.10 20.39 -24.16
CA SER A 376 20.55 20.53 -24.17
C SER A 376 20.99 21.76 -23.37
N GLU A 377 20.86 21.72 -22.04
CA GLU A 377 21.09 22.88 -21.17
C GLU A 377 21.42 22.47 -19.73
N ASN A 378 21.86 23.42 -18.90
CA ASN A 378 21.99 23.21 -17.46
C ASN A 378 20.61 23.32 -16.79
N GLN A 379 20.27 22.35 -15.96
CA GLN A 379 19.01 22.29 -15.23
C GLN A 379 19.25 22.11 -13.73
N SER A 380 18.30 22.58 -12.91
CA SER A 380 18.33 22.43 -11.46
C SER A 380 17.80 21.04 -11.05
N ALA A 381 17.94 20.68 -9.77
CA ALA A 381 17.30 19.47 -9.25
C ALA A 381 15.76 19.61 -9.29
N ALA A 382 15.09 18.83 -10.13
CA ALA A 382 13.64 18.79 -10.28
C ALA A 382 13.22 17.60 -11.17
N VAL A 383 11.90 17.40 -11.31
CA VAL A 383 11.31 16.52 -12.33
C VAL A 383 10.99 17.33 -13.57
N TYR A 384 11.43 16.84 -14.73
CA TYR A 384 11.27 17.49 -16.02
C TYR A 384 10.44 16.64 -16.96
N ARG A 385 9.65 17.31 -17.80
CA ARG A 385 8.81 16.70 -18.83
C ARG A 385 9.09 17.39 -20.16
N VAL A 386 9.46 16.61 -21.17
CA VAL A 386 9.66 17.12 -22.53
C VAL A 386 8.86 16.28 -23.53
N VAL A 387 8.17 16.95 -24.45
CA VAL A 387 7.32 16.28 -25.44
C VAL A 387 8.13 16.03 -26.69
N TRP A 388 8.06 14.80 -27.20
CA TRP A 388 8.44 14.49 -28.57
C TRP A 388 7.18 14.29 -29.42
N ASP A 389 7.11 15.01 -30.53
CA ASP A 389 5.97 15.09 -31.44
C ASP A 389 6.11 14.23 -32.72
N GLY A 390 7.07 13.30 -32.72
CA GLY A 390 7.32 12.43 -33.88
C GLY A 390 7.94 13.17 -35.07
N THR A 391 8.68 14.26 -34.84
CA THR A 391 9.43 15.00 -35.87
C THR A 391 10.95 14.94 -35.65
N ASN A 392 11.73 15.29 -36.68
CA ASN A 392 13.18 15.49 -36.60
C ASN A 392 13.56 16.96 -36.29
N ASP A 393 14.84 17.29 -36.23
CA ASP A 393 15.34 18.67 -35.98
C ASP A 393 14.90 19.70 -37.04
N SER A 394 14.49 19.26 -38.24
CA SER A 394 13.92 20.14 -39.28
C SER A 394 12.39 20.23 -39.21
N SER A 395 11.78 19.76 -38.11
CA SER A 395 10.33 19.70 -37.90
C SER A 395 9.58 18.85 -38.93
N VAL A 396 10.26 17.92 -39.59
CA VAL A 396 9.66 16.98 -40.55
C VAL A 396 9.25 15.70 -39.81
N LYS A 397 8.01 15.24 -40.03
CA LYS A 397 7.49 13.99 -39.45
C LYS A 397 8.35 12.80 -39.85
N VAL A 398 8.69 11.95 -38.89
CA VAL A 398 9.43 10.72 -39.13
C VAL A 398 8.49 9.54 -39.42
N ALA A 399 9.03 8.41 -39.88
CA ALA A 399 8.23 7.21 -40.17
C ALA A 399 7.74 6.54 -38.88
N SER A 400 6.64 5.79 -38.93
CA SER A 400 6.27 4.89 -37.83
C SER A 400 7.39 3.88 -37.61
N GLY A 401 7.64 3.51 -36.36
CA GLY A 401 8.72 2.60 -36.04
C GLY A 401 9.24 2.76 -34.62
N VAL A 402 10.30 2.01 -34.34
CA VAL A 402 10.99 2.05 -33.04
C VAL A 402 12.04 3.15 -33.07
N TYR A 403 12.05 3.93 -31.99
CA TYR A 403 13.05 4.95 -31.71
C TYR A 403 13.59 4.77 -30.29
N CYS A 404 14.70 5.40 -29.98
CA CYS A 404 15.27 5.42 -28.63
C CYS A 404 15.42 6.86 -28.17
N SER A 405 14.90 7.21 -26.99
CA SER A 405 15.33 8.42 -26.30
C SER A 405 16.59 8.11 -25.52
N ARG A 406 17.50 9.08 -25.46
CA ARG A 406 18.72 9.04 -24.67
C ARG A 406 18.78 10.27 -23.80
N LEU A 407 18.89 10.05 -22.50
CA LEU A 407 19.21 11.05 -21.51
C LEU A 407 20.69 10.95 -21.19
N GLN A 408 21.40 12.07 -21.26
CA GLN A 408 22.75 12.21 -20.76
C GLN A 408 22.77 13.32 -19.71
N LEU A 409 23.21 12.98 -18.50
CA LEU A 409 23.45 13.92 -17.41
C LEU A 409 24.96 14.00 -17.20
N ASN A 410 25.52 15.21 -17.25
CA ASN A 410 26.87 15.47 -16.78
C ASN A 410 26.77 16.27 -15.49
N LEU A 411 26.95 15.58 -14.36
CA LEU A 411 27.01 16.13 -13.02
C LEU A 411 28.48 16.39 -12.64
N ASP A 412 28.72 17.25 -11.65
CA ASP A 412 30.08 17.65 -11.25
C ASP A 412 31.02 16.48 -10.89
N SER A 413 30.48 15.31 -10.53
CA SER A 413 31.23 14.11 -10.16
C SER A 413 30.96 12.88 -11.04
N GLU A 414 29.94 12.90 -11.91
CA GLU A 414 29.45 11.70 -12.60
C GLU A 414 28.79 12.02 -13.95
N ASN A 415 28.95 11.11 -14.91
CA ASN A 415 28.22 11.15 -16.18
C ASN A 415 27.26 9.96 -16.25
N ILE A 416 25.96 10.24 -16.29
CA ILE A 416 24.89 9.24 -16.35
C ILE A 416 24.31 9.22 -17.76
N VAL A 417 24.21 8.03 -18.37
CA VAL A 417 23.52 7.83 -19.65
C VAL A 417 22.40 6.83 -19.45
N LYS A 418 21.17 7.22 -19.77
CA LYS A 418 19.98 6.34 -19.77
C LYS A 418 19.37 6.33 -21.16
N THR A 419 18.86 5.19 -21.59
CA THR A 419 18.16 5.05 -22.86
C THR A 419 16.82 4.38 -22.65
N ASN A 420 15.79 4.84 -23.35
CA ASN A 420 14.46 4.24 -23.29
C ASN A 420 13.89 4.03 -24.70
N LYS A 421 13.28 2.87 -24.93
CA LYS A 421 12.75 2.45 -26.23
C LYS A 421 11.33 2.98 -26.41
N MET A 422 11.02 3.56 -27.57
CA MET A 422 9.75 4.19 -27.88
C MET A 422 9.17 3.64 -29.20
N LEU A 423 7.86 3.41 -29.25
CA LEU A 423 7.15 2.96 -30.45
C LEU A 423 6.21 4.05 -30.98
N LEU A 424 6.53 4.65 -32.13
CA LEU A 424 5.69 5.62 -32.82
C LEU A 424 4.75 4.91 -33.79
N LEU A 425 3.45 5.12 -33.63
CA LEU A 425 2.38 4.67 -34.52
C LEU A 425 1.86 5.87 -35.34
N LYS A 426 1.38 5.59 -36.55
CA LYS A 426 0.68 6.58 -37.40
C LYS A 426 -0.82 6.39 -37.32
#